data_AF-A0A9J5XIK9-F1
#
_entry.id   AF-A0A9J5XIK9-F1
#
_cell.length_a   1.000
_cell.length_b   1.000
_cell.length_c   1.000
_cell.angle_alpha   90.00
_cell.angle_beta   90.00
_cell.angle_gamma   90.00
#
_symmetry.space_group_name_H-M   'P 1'
#
loop_
_entity.id
_entity.type
_entity.pdbx_description
1 polymer ?
#
loop_
_entity_poly.entity_id
_entity_poly.type
_entity_poly.pdbx_seq_one_letter_code
_entity_poly.pdbx_strand_id
1 'polypeptide(L)'
;MLKKRYANVIMKSQKQVLGKAFSEKKMKKKAALWEKQLEDEKVKLRKKDREAARIAIASIKRTVYFGDGLEAERDFMSIVGAPNRL
;
A
#
# COMPACT_ATOMS: atom_id res chain seq x y z
N MET A 1 1.97 6.74 -8.78
CA MET A 1 1.45 7.59 -9.87
C MET A 1 0.76 8.83 -9.33
N LEU A 2 1.28 10.03 -9.64
CA LEU A 2 0.75 11.33 -9.20
C LEU A 2 -0.76 11.48 -9.51
N LYS A 3 -1.19 11.05 -10.71
CA LYS A 3 -2.59 11.11 -11.15
C LYS A 3 -3.58 10.38 -10.23
N LYS A 4 -3.14 9.28 -9.59
CA LYS A 4 -3.97 8.53 -8.65
C LYS A 4 -4.12 9.24 -7.30
N ARG A 5 -3.02 9.81 -6.79
CA ARG A 5 -3.02 10.55 -5.52
C ARG A 5 -3.76 11.88 -5.60
N TYR A 6 -3.75 12.51 -6.77
CA TYR A 6 -4.35 13.82 -7.00
C TYR A 6 -5.60 13.75 -7.90
N ALA A 7 -6.26 12.60 -8.00
CA ALA A 7 -7.44 12.39 -8.84
C ALA A 7 -8.51 13.47 -8.65
N ASN A 8 -8.75 13.83 -7.38
CA ASN A 8 -9.75 14.82 -7.00
C ASN A 8 -9.34 16.26 -7.39
N VAL A 9 -8.05 16.59 -7.25
CA VAL A 9 -7.49 17.89 -7.63
C VAL A 9 -7.50 18.06 -9.16
N ILE A 10 -7.14 17.00 -9.89
CA ILE A 10 -7.19 16.97 -11.36
C ILE A 10 -8.63 17.16 -11.84
N MET A 11 -9.61 16.50 -11.20
CA MET A 11 -11.01 16.65 -11.55
C MET A 11 -11.49 18.10 -11.36
N LYS A 12 -11.17 18.72 -10.21
CA LYS A 12 -11.52 20.13 -9.94
C LYS A 12 -10.88 21.08 -10.96
N SER A 13 -9.59 20.89 -11.24
CA SER A 13 -8.84 21.71 -12.20
C SER A 13 -9.42 21.59 -13.62
N GLN A 14 -9.76 20.37 -14.05
CA GLN A 14 -10.37 20.17 -15.36
C GLN A 14 -11.79 20.72 -15.47
N LYS A 15 -12.57 20.73 -14.38
CA LYS A 15 -13.87 21.40 -14.35
C LYS A 15 -13.73 22.91 -14.55
N GLN A 16 -12.69 23.51 -13.96
CA GLN A 16 -12.39 24.93 -14.11
C GLN A 16 -11.93 25.29 -15.54
N VAL A 17 -11.09 24.45 -16.16
CA VAL A 17 -10.55 24.69 -17.51
C VAL A 17 -11.59 24.42 -18.61
N LEU A 18 -12.36 23.34 -18.51
CA LEU A 18 -13.28 22.90 -19.57
C LEU A 18 -14.68 23.50 -19.45
N GLY A 19 -15.05 24.04 -18.28
CA GLY A 19 -16.33 24.72 -18.06
C GLY A 19 -17.53 23.92 -18.56
N LYS A 20 -18.25 24.45 -19.56
CA LYS A 20 -19.45 23.82 -20.16
C LYS A 20 -19.16 22.53 -20.94
N ALA A 21 -17.94 22.36 -21.46
CA ALA A 21 -17.52 21.14 -22.16
C ALA A 21 -17.13 20.00 -21.20
N PHE A 22 -17.15 20.25 -19.89
CA PHE A 22 -16.78 19.27 -18.87
C PHE A 22 -17.84 18.18 -18.71
N SER A 23 -17.49 16.94 -19.05
CA SER A 23 -18.34 15.79 -18.78
C SER A 23 -18.05 15.20 -17.40
N GLU A 24 -18.84 15.61 -16.41
CA GLU A 24 -18.69 15.17 -15.02
C GLU A 24 -18.82 13.64 -14.88
N LYS A 25 -19.72 13.01 -15.65
CA LYS A 25 -19.90 11.56 -15.66
C LYS A 25 -18.65 10.81 -16.15
N LYS A 26 -17.98 11.31 -17.20
CA LYS A 26 -16.74 10.70 -17.71
C LYS A 26 -15.58 10.88 -16.73
N MET A 27 -15.49 12.04 -16.09
CA MET A 27 -14.41 12.33 -15.15
C MET A 27 -14.54 11.60 -13.81
N LYS A 28 -15.75 11.47 -13.27
CA LYS A 28 -15.99 10.62 -12.09
C LYS A 28 -15.60 9.16 -12.33
N LYS A 29 -15.92 8.61 -13.51
CA LYS A 29 -15.48 7.25 -13.90
C LYS A 29 -13.95 7.11 -13.94
N LYS A 30 -13.24 8.11 -14.48
CA LYS A 30 -11.77 8.13 -14.50
C LYS A 30 -11.18 8.23 -13.10
N ALA A 31 -11.73 9.11 -12.25
CA ALA A 31 -11.28 9.27 -10.86
C ALA A 31 -11.45 7.96 -10.06
N ALA A 32 -12.62 7.32 -10.16
CA ALA A 32 -12.88 6.03 -9.51
C ALA A 32 -11.93 4.92 -9.99
N LEU A 33 -11.60 4.90 -11.29
CA LEU A 33 -10.61 3.97 -11.83
C LEU A 33 -9.22 4.21 -11.21
N TRP A 34 -8.79 5.47 -11.09
CA TRP A 34 -7.50 5.80 -10.50
C TRP A 34 -7.42 5.48 -9.01
N GLU A 35 -8.50 5.68 -8.27
CA GLU A 35 -8.59 5.28 -6.85
C GLU A 35 -8.51 3.77 -6.69
N LYS A 36 -9.27 3.00 -7.48
CA LYS A 36 -9.20 1.54 -7.46
C LYS A 36 -7.78 1.04 -7.75
N GLN A 37 -7.13 1.61 -8.76
CA GLN A 37 -5.74 1.28 -9.09
C GLN A 37 -4.73 1.71 -8.02
N LEU A 38 -5.04 2.70 -7.17
CA LEU A 38 -4.19 3.10 -6.05
C LEU A 38 -4.30 2.08 -4.93
N GLU A 39 -5.53 1.63 -4.64
CA GLU A 39 -5.79 0.66 -3.59
C GLU A 39 -5.19 -0.71 -3.94
N ASP A 40 -5.35 -1.16 -5.19
CA ASP A 40 -4.71 -2.39 -5.68
C ASP A 40 -3.18 -2.34 -5.56
N GLU A 41 -2.56 -1.19 -5.82
CA GLU A 41 -1.12 -0.99 -5.62
C GLU A 41 -0.71 -1.09 -4.16
N LYS A 42 -1.46 -0.47 -3.24
CA LYS A 42 -1.20 -0.56 -1.80
C LYS A 42 -1.32 -2.01 -1.31
N VAL A 43 -2.35 -2.73 -1.75
CA VAL A 43 -2.57 -4.14 -1.39
C VAL A 43 -1.42 -5.00 -1.92
N LYS A 44 -0.97 -4.78 -3.16
CA LYS A 44 0.19 -5.49 -3.72
C LYS A 44 1.47 -5.20 -2.96
N LEU A 45 1.71 -3.94 -2.58
CA LEU A 45 2.89 -3.56 -1.80
C LEU A 45 2.88 -4.28 -0.44
N ARG A 46 1.76 -4.22 0.29
CA ARG A 46 1.60 -4.91 1.58
C ARG A 46 1.79 -6.43 1.48
N LYS A 47 1.36 -7.06 0.39
CA LYS A 47 1.60 -8.50 0.17
C LYS A 47 3.09 -8.79 -0.01
N LYS A 48 3.80 -7.99 -0.80
CA LYS A 48 5.26 -8.11 -0.98
C LYS A 48 6.00 -7.90 0.35
N ASP A 49 5.62 -6.88 1.11
CA ASP A 49 6.24 -6.59 2.41
C ASP A 49 6.01 -7.74 3.39
N ARG A 50 4.82 -8.34 3.41
CA ARG A 50 4.54 -9.55 4.20
C ARG A 50 5.36 -10.76 3.78
N GLU A 51 5.59 -10.94 2.50
CA GLU A 51 6.36 -12.07 1.98
C GLU A 51 7.85 -11.91 2.30
N ALA A 52 8.39 -10.69 2.14
CA ALA A 52 9.73 -10.34 2.61
C ALA A 52 9.87 -10.56 4.13
N ALA A 53 8.86 -10.16 4.91
CA ALA A 53 8.83 -10.40 6.36
C ALA A 53 8.88 -11.90 6.72
N ARG A 54 8.12 -12.75 6.02
CA ARG A 54 8.18 -14.20 6.22
C ARG A 54 9.56 -14.78 5.91
N ILE A 55 10.19 -14.34 4.82
CA ILE A 55 11.54 -14.80 4.44
C ILE A 55 12.56 -14.38 5.50
N ALA A 56 12.49 -13.14 5.99
CA ALA A 56 13.38 -12.66 7.06
C ALA A 56 13.22 -13.48 8.35
N ILE A 57 12.00 -13.73 8.79
CA ILE A 57 11.72 -14.58 9.97
C ILE A 57 12.26 -16.00 9.78
N ALA A 58 12.03 -16.61 8.61
CA ALA A 58 12.54 -17.95 8.31
C ALA A 58 14.09 -17.99 8.31
N SER A 59 14.73 -16.93 7.81
CA SER A 59 16.19 -16.78 7.86
C SER A 59 16.71 -16.63 9.29
N ILE A 60 16.06 -15.82 10.12
CA ILE A 60 16.39 -15.64 11.55
C ILE A 60 16.31 -17.00 12.26
N LYS A 61 15.22 -17.75 12.09
CA LYS A 61 15.05 -19.09 12.67
C LYS A 61 16.15 -20.08 12.27
N ARG A 62 16.74 -19.93 11.08
CA ARG A 62 17.80 -20.82 10.56
C ARG A 62 19.19 -20.44 11.08
N THR A 63 19.44 -19.16 11.33
CA THR A 63 20.79 -18.62 11.56
C THR A 63 21.08 -18.33 13.02
N VAL A 64 20.06 -18.24 13.86
CA VAL A 64 20.17 -17.84 15.26
C VAL A 64 20.00 -19.05 16.18
N TYR A 65 20.75 -19.10 17.28
CA TYR A 65 20.65 -20.17 18.30
C TYR A 65 19.27 -20.16 18.98
N PHE A 66 18.84 -21.32 19.48
CA PHE A 66 17.56 -21.48 20.19
C PHE A 66 17.46 -20.54 21.40
N GLY A 67 16.47 -19.64 21.41
CA GLY A 67 16.31 -18.57 22.40
C GLY A 67 16.32 -17.20 21.74
N ASP A 68 17.46 -16.81 21.16
CA ASP A 68 17.68 -15.52 20.49
C ASP A 68 16.81 -15.34 19.23
N GLY A 69 16.49 -16.44 18.54
CA GLY A 69 15.65 -16.41 17.34
C GLY A 69 14.21 -15.99 17.60
N LEU A 70 13.68 -16.27 18.80
CA LEU A 70 12.33 -15.85 19.22
C LEU A 70 12.28 -14.36 19.54
N GLU A 71 13.33 -13.83 20.19
CA GLU A 71 13.45 -12.41 20.49
C GLU A 71 13.62 -11.59 19.21
N ALA A 72 14.49 -12.04 18.30
CA ALA A 72 14.67 -11.42 16.99
C ALA A 72 13.40 -11.45 16.10
N GLU A 73 12.59 -12.52 16.16
CA GLU A 73 11.29 -12.57 15.47
C GLU A 73 10.30 -11.57 16.07
N ARG A 74 10.29 -11.42 17.39
CA ARG A 74 9.39 -10.51 18.12
C ARG A 74 9.72 -9.03 17.88
N ASP A 75 11.01 -8.69 17.88
CA ASP A 75 11.49 -7.36 17.54
C ASP A 75 11.18 -7.02 16.09
N PHE A 76 11.43 -7.96 15.18
CA PHE A 76 11.09 -7.79 13.78
C PHE A 76 9.59 -7.54 13.58
N MET A 77 8.72 -8.34 14.21
CA MET A 77 7.26 -8.17 14.13
C MET A 77 6.78 -6.81 14.67
N SER A 78 7.44 -6.30 15.72
CA SER A 78 7.20 -4.98 16.29
C SER A 78 7.58 -3.85 15.32
N ILE A 79 8.70 -4.00 14.59
CA ILE A 79 9.18 -3.03 13.58
C ILE A 79 8.23 -2.95 12.37
N VAL A 80 7.74 -4.08 11.86
CA VAL A 80 6.78 -4.10 10.73
C VAL A 80 5.33 -3.77 11.14
N GLY A 81 5.09 -3.46 12.41
CA GLY A 81 3.76 -3.07 12.92
C GLY A 81 2.72 -4.18 12.84
N ALA A 82 3.15 -5.43 12.83
CA ALA A 82 2.25 -6.57 12.89
C ALA A 82 1.82 -6.79 14.36
N PRO A 83 0.53 -7.09 14.64
CA PRO A 83 0.12 -7.38 16.00
C PRO A 83 0.85 -8.62 16.51
N ASN A 84 1.51 -8.48 17.66
CA ASN A 84 2.10 -9.58 18.40
C ASN A 84 0.98 -10.55 18.81
N ARG A 85 0.73 -11.57 17.98
CA ARG A 85 -0.11 -12.71 18.35
C ARG A 85 0.80 -13.73 19.02
N LEU A 86 0.81 -13.68 20.35
CA LEU A 86 1.14 -14.82 21.21
C LEU A 86 0.02 -15.86 21.08
#